data_AF-A0A0J6Y9K2-F1
#
_entry.id   AF-A0A0J6Y9K2-F1
#
_cell.length_a   1.000
_cell.length_b   1.000
_cell.length_c   1.000
_cell.angle_alpha   90.00
_cell.angle_beta   90.00
_cell.angle_gamma   90.00
#
_symmetry.space_group_name_H-M   'P 1'
#
loop_
_entity.id
_entity.type
_entity.pdbx_description
1 polymer ?
#
loop_
_entity_poly.entity_id
_entity_poly.type
_entity_poly.pdbx_seq_one_letter_code
_entity_poly.pdbx_strand_id
1 'polypeptide(L)'
;MVVPALVYVAVNVIGDGSLAGWATPVATDIAFAVAILAVISTHLPAGLRTFLLTLAVVDDLLGIIVIAIFFTSELHIGILLLALVPIGLFAVLVQRRIRSPWLLLPLAAIAWALVHASGVHATVAGVLLGFTVPVIARNPEAKRGLAEHFEHLVRPISAGIAVPIFAFFAAGVSLGGWSGITGAFRDPITLGIILGLVVGKTVGITGSTWLLARFTRASLDDDLAWTDVIGMAMLAGIGFTVSLLIGELAFGSDPSAHDHMKVGVLFGSVLAALLATVVLRARNRVYRRIEQLETIDANKDGVPDVFEDDQGRDRVPMAVDIVKSPGGEDPTIGKLVVDATRDISELVNKEITLAKQELKVSVTNAGVGIGLFAAAAFLLVLAVIMLSVSVAYFIHWAGLGLHWSFLIVFGFYVLLAALLGFIGVLKVKKVKAPEKAIAQGKEIPRALKGQR
;
A
#
# COMPACT_ATOMS: atom_id res chain seq x y z
N MET A 1 14.12 -12.31 -2.50
CA MET A 1 15.22 -11.64 -1.75
C MET A 1 16.65 -11.92 -2.25
N VAL A 2 17.07 -13.18 -2.43
CA VAL A 2 18.49 -13.50 -2.72
C VAL A 2 18.98 -12.94 -4.06
N VAL A 3 18.20 -13.12 -5.14
CA VAL A 3 18.59 -12.69 -6.48
C VAL A 3 18.86 -11.17 -6.57
N PRO A 4 18.00 -10.25 -6.10
CA PRO A 4 18.31 -8.81 -6.17
C PRO A 4 19.55 -8.42 -5.36
N ALA A 5 19.80 -9.05 -4.21
CA ALA A 5 21.03 -8.85 -3.44
C ALA A 5 22.28 -9.30 -4.22
N LEU A 6 22.23 -10.48 -4.85
CA LEU A 6 23.35 -10.99 -5.65
C LEU A 6 23.63 -10.11 -6.87
N VAL A 7 22.58 -9.60 -7.53
CA VAL A 7 22.74 -8.66 -8.66
C VAL A 7 23.43 -7.38 -8.19
N TYR A 8 23.03 -6.82 -7.05
CA TYR A 8 23.69 -5.65 -6.48
C TYR A 8 25.17 -5.90 -6.18
N VAL A 9 25.47 -7.02 -5.49
CA VAL A 9 26.83 -7.38 -5.12
C VAL A 9 27.69 -7.59 -6.37
N ALA A 10 27.18 -8.31 -7.37
CA ALA A 10 27.92 -8.53 -8.61
C ALA A 10 28.28 -7.22 -9.32
N VAL A 11 27.33 -6.28 -9.43
CA VAL A 11 27.57 -4.98 -10.07
C VAL A 11 28.59 -4.15 -9.28
N ASN A 12 28.49 -4.12 -7.95
CA ASN A 12 29.41 -3.34 -7.11
C ASN A 12 30.80 -3.97 -7.02
N VAL A 13 30.93 -5.30 -7.08
CA VAL A 13 32.25 -5.95 -7.17
C VAL A 13 32.93 -5.63 -8.49
N ILE A 14 32.19 -5.62 -9.61
CA ILE A 14 32.75 -5.31 -10.94
C ILE A 14 33.11 -3.83 -11.07
N GLY A 15 32.33 -2.95 -10.45
CA GLY A 15 32.49 -1.50 -10.55
C GLY A 15 33.32 -0.86 -9.44
N ASP A 16 33.96 -1.64 -8.55
CA ASP A 16 34.64 -1.14 -7.34
C ASP A 16 33.76 -0.24 -6.45
N GLY A 17 32.47 -0.59 -6.33
CA GLY A 17 31.48 0.09 -5.51
C GLY A 17 31.34 -0.48 -4.10
N SER A 18 30.53 0.17 -3.26
CA SER A 18 30.29 -0.27 -1.89
C SER A 18 29.34 -1.46 -1.82
N LEU A 19 29.69 -2.48 -1.04
CA LEU A 19 28.85 -3.67 -0.81
C LEU A 19 27.83 -3.48 0.33
N ALA A 20 27.90 -2.37 1.07
CA ALA A 20 27.05 -2.13 2.24
C ALA A 20 25.56 -2.11 1.88
N GLY A 21 25.20 -1.61 0.70
CA GLY A 21 23.82 -1.47 0.20
C GLY A 21 23.16 -2.72 -0.36
N TRP A 22 23.68 -3.93 -0.10
CA TRP A 22 23.17 -5.18 -0.70
C TRP A 22 21.69 -5.45 -0.40
N ALA A 23 21.20 -4.98 0.75
CA ALA A 23 19.80 -5.15 1.16
C ALA A 23 18.87 -4.11 0.54
N THR A 24 19.38 -3.02 -0.04
CA THR A 24 18.59 -1.93 -0.61
C THR A 24 17.61 -2.42 -1.70
N PRO A 25 18.03 -3.16 -2.74
CA PRO A 25 17.11 -3.64 -3.78
C PRO A 25 16.27 -4.85 -3.36
N VAL A 26 16.39 -5.30 -2.11
CA VAL A 26 15.66 -6.46 -1.58
C VAL A 26 14.25 -6.07 -1.12
N ALA A 27 14.04 -4.81 -0.76
CA ALA A 27 12.76 -4.32 -0.26
C ALA A 27 11.73 -4.08 -1.37
N THR A 28 10.45 -4.14 -0.99
CA THR A 28 9.31 -3.79 -1.84
C THR A 28 8.41 -2.79 -1.10
N ASP A 29 7.93 -1.77 -1.78
CA ASP A 29 6.95 -0.83 -1.25
C ASP A 29 5.54 -1.27 -1.63
N ILE A 30 4.90 -2.01 -0.72
CA ILE A 30 3.54 -2.54 -0.91
C ILE A 30 2.51 -1.43 -1.18
N ALA A 31 2.67 -0.26 -0.54
CA ALA A 31 1.69 0.82 -0.65
C ALA A 31 1.67 1.37 -2.08
N PHE A 32 2.85 1.63 -2.65
CA PHE A 32 2.96 2.07 -4.04
C PHE A 32 2.63 0.95 -5.04
N ALA A 33 3.07 -0.29 -4.80
CA ALA A 33 2.76 -1.41 -5.69
C ALA A 33 1.25 -1.64 -5.80
N VAL A 34 0.53 -1.70 -4.67
CA VAL A 34 -0.93 -1.88 -4.66
C VAL A 34 -1.65 -0.67 -5.26
N ALA A 35 -1.17 0.56 -5.02
CA ALA A 35 -1.75 1.76 -5.64
C ALA A 35 -1.65 1.73 -7.16
N ILE A 36 -0.47 1.40 -7.71
CA ILE A 36 -0.26 1.30 -9.15
C ILE A 36 -1.09 0.15 -9.74
N LEU A 37 -1.12 -1.01 -9.06
CA LEU A 37 -1.98 -2.12 -9.48
C LEU A 37 -3.44 -1.70 -9.51
N ALA A 38 -3.94 -0.96 -8.51
CA ALA A 38 -5.32 -0.48 -8.47
C ALA A 38 -5.64 0.50 -9.62
N VAL A 39 -4.68 1.33 -10.03
CA VAL A 39 -4.84 2.25 -11.18
C VAL A 39 -4.89 1.49 -12.51
N ILE A 40 -4.13 0.40 -12.64
CA ILE A 40 -4.07 -0.40 -13.89
C ILE A 40 -5.20 -1.44 -13.94
N SER A 41 -5.61 -1.97 -12.79
CA SER A 41 -6.56 -3.08 -12.62
C SER A 41 -7.99 -2.63 -12.88
N THR A 42 -8.44 -2.67 -14.12
CA THR A 42 -9.88 -2.58 -14.43
C THR A 42 -10.54 -3.95 -14.62
N HIS A 43 -9.83 -4.91 -15.22
CA HIS A 43 -10.33 -6.26 -15.56
C HIS A 43 -9.30 -7.35 -15.16
N LEU A 44 -8.30 -7.02 -14.35
CA LEU A 44 -7.30 -8.00 -13.89
C LEU A 44 -7.92 -8.95 -12.83
N PRO A 45 -7.63 -10.27 -12.91
CA PRO A 45 -8.12 -11.26 -11.95
C PRO A 45 -7.82 -10.90 -10.49
N ALA A 46 -8.71 -11.31 -9.58
CA ALA A 46 -8.50 -11.11 -8.15
C ALA A 46 -7.24 -11.83 -7.62
N GLY A 47 -6.87 -12.95 -8.25
CA GLY A 47 -5.66 -13.73 -7.94
C GLY A 47 -4.37 -12.90 -7.96
N LEU A 48 -4.23 -11.92 -8.87
CA LEU A 48 -3.02 -11.07 -8.92
C LEU A 48 -2.86 -10.22 -7.65
N ARG A 49 -3.97 -9.73 -7.07
CA ARG A 49 -3.93 -8.92 -5.85
C ARG A 49 -3.53 -9.77 -4.67
N THR A 50 -4.10 -10.97 -4.55
CA THR A 50 -3.77 -11.91 -3.49
C THR A 50 -2.31 -12.35 -3.59
N PHE A 51 -1.81 -12.66 -4.79
CA PHE A 51 -0.41 -13.00 -5.02
C PHE A 51 0.53 -11.85 -4.60
N LEU A 52 0.25 -10.61 -5.03
CA LEU A 52 1.10 -9.47 -4.65
C LEU A 52 1.09 -9.22 -3.15
N LEU A 53 -0.10 -9.22 -2.51
CA LEU A 53 -0.22 -8.97 -1.09
C LEU A 53 0.51 -10.03 -0.27
N THR A 54 0.39 -11.30 -0.64
CA THR A 54 1.08 -12.40 0.05
C THR A 54 2.59 -12.31 -0.11
N LEU A 55 3.08 -12.10 -1.33
CA LEU A 55 4.51 -11.92 -1.59
C LEU A 55 5.08 -10.72 -0.85
N ALA A 56 4.41 -9.56 -0.92
CA ALA A 56 4.87 -8.32 -0.31
C ALA A 56 4.92 -8.42 1.22
N VAL A 57 3.93 -9.05 1.87
CA VAL A 57 3.96 -9.23 3.32
C VAL A 57 5.15 -10.11 3.76
N VAL A 58 5.46 -11.16 3.01
CA VAL A 58 6.61 -12.03 3.31
C VAL A 58 7.93 -11.30 3.09
N ASP A 59 8.08 -10.60 1.96
CA ASP A 59 9.27 -9.82 1.64
C ASP A 59 9.46 -8.65 2.66
N ASP A 60 8.40 -8.00 3.14
CA ASP A 60 8.49 -6.95 4.16
C ASP A 60 8.94 -7.51 5.52
N LEU A 61 8.37 -8.63 5.95
CA LEU A 61 8.76 -9.28 7.20
C LEU A 61 10.23 -9.73 7.17
N LEU A 62 10.64 -10.37 6.07
CA LEU A 62 12.03 -10.78 5.88
C LEU A 62 12.96 -9.56 5.81
N GLY A 63 12.52 -8.46 5.20
CA GLY A 63 13.27 -7.21 5.14
C GLY A 63 13.53 -6.62 6.52
N ILE A 64 12.50 -6.60 7.38
CA ILE A 64 12.64 -6.15 8.77
C ILE A 64 13.58 -7.06 9.57
N ILE A 65 13.55 -8.36 9.35
CA ILE A 65 14.49 -9.31 9.97
C ILE A 65 15.92 -9.01 9.51
N VAL A 66 16.14 -8.74 8.22
CA VAL A 66 17.46 -8.35 7.69
C VAL A 66 17.93 -7.05 8.34
N ILE A 67 17.07 -6.03 8.46
CA ILE A 67 17.38 -4.77 9.15
C ILE A 67 17.80 -5.04 10.60
N ALA A 68 17.03 -5.85 11.32
CA ALA A 68 17.27 -6.16 12.72
C ALA A 68 18.61 -6.87 12.96
N ILE A 69 19.01 -7.78 12.08
CA ILE A 69 20.21 -8.61 12.28
C ILE A 69 21.47 -7.95 11.72
N PHE A 70 21.40 -7.37 10.52
CA PHE A 70 22.58 -6.92 9.79
C PHE A 70 22.92 -5.44 9.98
N PHE A 71 21.96 -4.61 10.40
CA PHE A 71 22.15 -3.17 10.58
C PHE A 71 22.08 -2.73 12.05
N THR A 72 22.37 -3.66 12.98
CA THR A 72 22.53 -3.36 14.41
C THR A 72 23.96 -2.88 14.66
N SER A 73 24.10 -1.69 15.25
CA SER A 73 25.41 -1.03 15.46
C SER A 73 26.15 -1.62 16.67
N GLU A 74 25.53 -1.54 17.86
CA GLU A 74 26.07 -2.06 19.13
C GLU A 74 24.93 -2.56 20.01
N LEU A 75 24.97 -3.84 20.42
CA LEU A 75 23.84 -4.47 21.11
C LEU A 75 23.98 -4.34 22.63
N HIS A 76 23.18 -3.45 23.23
CA HIS A 76 23.08 -3.32 24.68
C HIS A 76 22.03 -4.29 25.23
N ILE A 77 22.45 -5.52 25.52
CA ILE A 77 21.57 -6.62 25.98
C ILE A 77 20.71 -6.19 27.18
N GLY A 78 21.26 -5.43 28.12
CA GLY A 78 20.52 -4.96 29.30
C GLY A 78 19.32 -4.07 28.95
N ILE A 79 19.50 -3.14 28.00
CA ILE A 79 18.43 -2.25 27.54
C ILE A 79 17.42 -3.03 26.68
N LEU A 80 17.90 -3.99 25.88
CA LEU A 80 17.04 -4.87 25.09
C LEU A 80 16.13 -5.73 25.99
N LEU A 81 16.68 -6.31 27.06
CA LEU A 81 15.91 -7.05 28.06
C LEU A 81 14.91 -6.14 28.78
N LEU A 82 15.31 -4.89 29.08
CA LEU A 82 14.41 -3.91 29.67
C LEU A 82 13.25 -3.57 28.72
N ALA A 83 13.47 -3.56 27.40
CA ALA A 83 12.42 -3.33 26.40
C ALA A 83 11.32 -4.43 26.42
N LEU A 84 11.63 -5.64 26.89
CA LEU A 84 10.63 -6.71 27.05
C LEU A 84 9.57 -6.38 28.10
N VAL A 85 9.88 -5.53 29.08
CA VAL A 85 8.94 -5.14 30.15
C VAL A 85 7.75 -4.34 29.59
N PRO A 86 7.93 -3.19 28.90
CA PRO A 86 6.81 -2.46 28.30
C PRO A 86 6.12 -3.25 27.18
N ILE A 87 6.85 -4.06 26.40
CA ILE A 87 6.24 -4.95 25.38
C ILE A 87 5.33 -5.99 26.05
N GLY A 88 5.81 -6.64 27.12
CA GLY A 88 5.03 -7.62 27.89
C GLY A 88 3.81 -6.99 28.56
N LEU A 89 3.96 -5.79 29.13
CA LEU A 89 2.83 -5.07 29.71
C LEU A 89 1.80 -4.67 28.64
N PHE A 90 2.26 -4.16 27.50
CA PHE A 90 1.41 -3.88 26.34
C PHE A 90 0.65 -5.14 25.91
N ALA A 91 1.35 -6.26 25.78
CA ALA A 91 0.76 -7.56 25.43
C ALA A 91 -0.33 -7.96 26.43
N VAL A 92 -0.05 -7.89 27.74
CA VAL A 92 -1.03 -8.26 28.79
C VAL A 92 -2.27 -7.38 28.70
N LEU A 93 -2.12 -6.06 28.52
CA LEU A 93 -3.24 -5.13 28.42
C LEU A 93 -4.11 -5.42 27.19
N VAL A 94 -3.45 -5.61 26.05
CA VAL A 94 -4.09 -5.88 24.76
C VAL A 94 -4.78 -7.24 24.75
N GLN A 95 -4.17 -8.27 25.34
CA GLN A 95 -4.75 -9.61 25.52
C GLN A 95 -5.96 -9.59 26.48
N ARG A 96 -5.95 -8.69 27.47
CA ARG A 96 -7.11 -8.39 28.35
C ARG A 96 -8.15 -7.46 27.70
N ARG A 97 -7.98 -7.10 26.43
CA ARG A 97 -8.84 -6.18 25.65
C ARG A 97 -8.94 -4.77 26.24
N ILE A 98 -7.94 -4.31 26.98
CA ILE A 98 -7.84 -2.91 27.40
C ILE A 98 -7.38 -2.08 26.21
N ARG A 99 -8.26 -1.22 25.69
CA ARG A 99 -8.04 -0.43 24.47
C ARG A 99 -7.66 1.03 24.72
N SER A 100 -7.37 1.41 25.97
CA SER A 100 -7.12 2.80 26.33
C SER A 100 -5.86 3.33 25.61
N PRO A 101 -5.99 4.30 24.68
CA PRO A 101 -4.84 4.85 23.96
C PRO A 101 -3.82 5.50 24.90
N TRP A 102 -4.31 6.10 25.99
CA TRP A 102 -3.50 6.73 27.03
C TRP A 102 -2.58 5.75 27.77
N LEU A 103 -2.88 4.46 27.75
CA LEU A 103 -2.05 3.44 28.36
C LEU A 103 -1.17 2.73 27.32
N LEU A 104 -1.73 2.45 26.15
CA LEU A 104 -1.04 1.72 25.08
C LEU A 104 0.02 2.57 24.38
N LEU A 105 -0.25 3.85 24.09
CA LEU A 105 0.69 4.72 23.38
C LEU A 105 1.97 5.00 24.18
N PRO A 106 1.92 5.34 25.49
CA PRO A 106 3.15 5.50 26.26
C PRO A 106 3.97 4.22 26.34
N LEU A 107 3.33 3.06 26.50
CA LEU A 107 4.05 1.78 26.52
C LEU A 107 4.70 1.48 25.17
N ALA A 108 3.99 1.72 24.07
CA ALA A 108 4.55 1.58 22.73
C ALA A 108 5.73 2.53 22.50
N ALA A 109 5.64 3.78 22.96
CA ALA A 109 6.71 4.77 22.84
C ALA A 109 7.94 4.40 23.68
N ILE A 110 7.74 3.90 24.91
CA ILE A 110 8.83 3.43 25.78
C ILE A 110 9.49 2.19 25.17
N ALA A 111 8.70 1.21 24.70
CA ALA A 111 9.22 0.04 24.02
C ALA A 111 10.05 0.42 22.78
N TRP A 112 9.53 1.33 21.95
CA TRP A 112 10.22 1.87 20.78
C TRP A 112 11.55 2.54 21.15
N ALA A 113 11.55 3.39 22.18
CA ALA A 113 12.75 4.10 22.63
C ALA A 113 13.80 3.14 23.20
N LEU A 114 13.41 2.12 23.97
CA LEU A 114 14.32 1.14 24.54
C LEU A 114 14.89 0.21 23.47
N VAL A 115 14.08 -0.22 22.49
CA VAL A 115 14.58 -0.99 21.33
C VAL A 115 15.62 -0.16 20.57
N HIS A 116 15.33 1.10 20.27
CA HIS A 116 16.28 1.99 19.61
C HIS A 116 17.58 2.17 20.43
N ALA A 117 17.46 2.44 21.73
CA ALA A 117 18.61 2.61 22.63
C ALA A 117 19.41 1.30 22.83
N SER A 118 18.82 0.14 22.52
CA SER A 118 19.52 -1.14 22.58
C SER A 118 20.40 -1.43 21.37
N GLY A 119 20.37 -0.58 20.34
CA GLY A 119 21.08 -0.74 19.06
C GLY A 119 20.27 -1.45 17.98
N VAL A 120 19.15 -2.10 18.34
CA VAL A 120 18.21 -2.67 17.37
C VAL A 120 17.39 -1.56 16.73
N HIS A 121 17.06 -1.71 15.45
CA HIS A 121 16.30 -0.70 14.74
C HIS A 121 14.88 -0.53 15.31
N ALA A 122 14.43 0.72 15.45
CA ALA A 122 13.22 1.04 16.18
C ALA A 122 11.93 0.54 15.48
N THR A 123 11.98 0.29 14.16
CA THR A 123 10.86 -0.30 13.39
C THR A 123 10.49 -1.71 13.87
N VAL A 124 11.47 -2.47 14.38
CA VAL A 124 11.26 -3.82 14.93
C VAL A 124 10.30 -3.78 16.12
N ALA A 125 10.35 -2.72 16.93
CA ALA A 125 9.46 -2.56 18.07
C ALA A 125 7.98 -2.52 17.64
N GLY A 126 7.66 -1.82 16.55
CA GLY A 126 6.30 -1.74 16.01
C GLY A 126 5.76 -3.11 15.59
N VAL A 127 6.61 -3.92 14.93
CA VAL A 127 6.28 -5.29 14.52
C VAL A 127 6.07 -6.20 15.73
N LEU A 128 6.98 -6.15 16.71
CA LEU A 128 6.85 -6.94 17.95
C LEU A 128 5.55 -6.61 18.68
N LEU A 129 5.24 -5.33 18.86
CA LEU A 129 3.99 -4.88 19.47
C LEU A 129 2.78 -5.37 18.67
N GLY A 130 2.82 -5.28 17.33
CA GLY A 130 1.77 -5.78 16.44
C GLY A 130 1.51 -7.28 16.61
N PHE A 131 2.56 -8.10 16.73
CA PHE A 131 2.42 -9.54 16.97
C PHE A 131 1.81 -9.89 18.33
N THR A 132 1.85 -8.98 19.31
CA THR A 132 1.19 -9.21 20.60
C THR A 132 -0.33 -9.00 20.55
N VAL A 133 -0.85 -8.40 19.48
CA VAL A 133 -2.27 -8.06 19.32
C VAL A 133 -3.07 -9.31 18.91
N PRO A 134 -4.13 -9.70 19.66
CA PRO A 134 -4.90 -10.89 19.36
C PRO A 134 -5.72 -10.73 18.07
N VAL A 135 -5.53 -11.69 17.15
CA VAL A 135 -6.27 -11.78 15.88
C VAL A 135 -7.62 -12.47 16.09
N ILE A 136 -7.66 -13.57 16.87
CA ILE A 136 -8.88 -14.36 17.06
C ILE A 136 -9.75 -13.74 18.16
N ALA A 137 -11.03 -13.54 17.86
CA ALA A 137 -12.00 -13.16 18.86
C ALA A 137 -12.26 -14.35 19.81
N ARG A 138 -11.79 -14.25 21.06
CA ARG A 138 -12.03 -15.24 22.14
C ARG A 138 -13.52 -15.49 22.47
N ASN A 139 -14.44 -14.67 21.95
CA ASN A 139 -15.89 -14.80 22.16
C ASN A 139 -16.57 -14.87 20.77
N PRO A 140 -17.35 -15.93 20.45
CA PRO A 140 -18.05 -16.09 19.17
C PRO A 140 -18.98 -14.93 18.80
N GLU A 141 -19.50 -14.19 19.79
CA GLU A 141 -20.39 -13.03 19.55
C GLU A 141 -19.64 -11.74 19.19
N ALA A 142 -18.33 -11.65 19.48
CA ALA A 142 -17.54 -10.48 19.15
C ALA A 142 -17.14 -10.53 17.66
N LYS A 143 -17.98 -9.93 16.80
CA LYS A 143 -17.87 -9.94 15.33
C LYS A 143 -16.52 -9.49 14.72
N ARG A 144 -15.59 -8.90 15.47
CA ARG A 144 -14.30 -8.41 14.95
C ARG A 144 -13.13 -8.67 15.91
N GLY A 145 -11.99 -9.08 15.35
CA GLY A 145 -10.73 -9.24 16.05
C GLY A 145 -10.16 -7.89 16.51
N LEU A 146 -9.33 -7.88 17.55
CA LEU A 146 -8.70 -6.63 18.01
C LEU A 146 -7.67 -6.12 16.99
N ALA A 147 -6.94 -7.05 16.35
CA ALA A 147 -6.02 -6.73 15.27
C ALA A 147 -6.72 -6.04 14.10
N GLU A 148 -7.88 -6.54 13.65
CA GLU A 148 -8.68 -5.90 12.59
C GLU A 148 -9.12 -4.49 12.98
N HIS A 149 -9.51 -4.29 14.24
CA HIS A 149 -9.88 -2.96 14.73
C HIS A 149 -8.71 -1.97 14.72
N PHE A 150 -7.53 -2.39 15.19
CA PHE A 150 -6.34 -1.53 15.17
C PHE A 150 -5.82 -1.31 13.74
N GLU A 151 -5.88 -2.30 12.85
CA GLU A 151 -5.55 -2.14 11.43
C GLU A 151 -6.39 -1.03 10.81
N HIS A 152 -7.71 -1.05 11.01
CA HIS A 152 -8.61 -0.05 10.45
C HIS A 152 -8.37 1.37 10.98
N LEU A 153 -7.89 1.51 12.23
CA LEU A 153 -7.55 2.81 12.81
C LEU A 153 -6.20 3.33 12.34
N VAL A 154 -5.19 2.45 12.27
CA VAL A 154 -3.80 2.83 11.99
C VAL A 154 -3.56 2.95 10.49
N ARG A 155 -4.18 2.11 9.65
CA ARG A 155 -3.97 2.11 8.19
C ARG A 155 -4.17 3.47 7.52
N PRO A 156 -5.27 4.22 7.74
CA PRO A 156 -5.44 5.52 7.08
C PRO A 156 -4.39 6.55 7.52
N ILE A 157 -3.95 6.50 8.77
CA ILE A 157 -2.89 7.39 9.29
C ILE A 157 -1.54 6.99 8.70
N SER A 158 -1.23 5.70 8.69
CA SER A 158 0.02 5.17 8.16
C SER A 158 0.13 5.44 6.66
N ALA A 159 -0.84 5.00 5.87
CA ALA A 159 -0.80 5.13 4.41
C ALA A 159 -1.08 6.56 3.92
N GLY A 160 -1.94 7.31 4.62
CA GLY A 160 -2.35 8.65 4.21
C GLY A 160 -1.47 9.78 4.72
N ILE A 161 -0.73 9.58 5.82
CA ILE A 161 0.07 10.64 6.47
C ILE A 161 1.52 10.19 6.66
N ALA A 162 1.76 9.08 7.37
CA ALA A 162 3.12 8.70 7.76
C ALA A 162 4.00 8.36 6.54
N VAL A 163 3.51 7.54 5.60
CA VAL A 163 4.25 7.15 4.39
C VAL A 163 4.56 8.35 3.50
N PRO A 164 3.61 9.25 3.14
CA PRO A 164 3.94 10.46 2.37
C PRO A 164 4.95 11.40 3.03
N ILE A 165 4.85 11.60 4.36
CA ILE A 165 5.81 12.42 5.10
C ILE A 165 7.19 11.78 5.10
N PHE A 166 7.27 10.48 5.40
CA PHE A 166 8.52 9.73 5.35
C PHE A 166 9.15 9.82 3.96
N ALA A 167 8.37 9.52 2.92
CA ALA A 167 8.80 9.61 1.53
C ALA A 167 9.35 10.99 1.17
N PHE A 168 8.70 12.05 1.64
CA PHE A 168 9.15 13.42 1.38
C PHE A 168 10.52 13.72 2.00
N PHE A 169 10.76 13.32 3.25
CA PHE A 169 12.03 13.54 3.92
C PHE A 169 13.14 12.61 3.41
N ALA A 170 12.81 11.33 3.16
CA ALA A 170 13.76 10.34 2.68
C ALA A 170 14.17 10.60 1.21
N ALA A 171 13.24 11.00 0.34
CA ALA A 171 13.49 11.24 -1.07
C ALA A 171 14.09 12.62 -1.38
N GLY A 172 14.36 13.47 -0.38
CA GLY A 172 15.09 14.72 -0.59
C GLY A 172 16.50 14.45 -1.13
N VAL A 173 16.66 14.53 -2.45
CA VAL A 173 17.95 14.40 -3.16
C VAL A 173 18.40 15.80 -3.58
N SER A 174 19.60 16.21 -3.17
CA SER A 174 20.28 17.35 -3.79
C SER A 174 20.80 16.92 -5.16
N LEU A 175 19.94 16.95 -6.18
CA LEU A 175 20.37 16.75 -7.56
C LEU A 175 21.34 17.89 -7.90
N GLY A 176 22.65 17.64 -7.86
CA GLY A 176 23.73 18.59 -8.12
C GLY A 176 23.81 19.09 -9.57
N GLY A 177 22.67 19.32 -10.23
CA GLY A 177 22.53 19.67 -11.63
C GLY A 177 22.64 18.47 -12.58
N TRP A 178 22.70 18.78 -13.89
CA TRP A 178 22.79 17.79 -14.98
C TRP A 178 24.06 16.93 -14.90
N SER A 179 25.17 17.47 -14.39
CA SER A 179 26.43 16.74 -14.17
C SER A 179 26.30 15.70 -13.05
N GLY A 180 25.60 16.02 -11.94
CA GLY A 180 25.34 15.07 -10.85
C GLY A 180 24.46 13.89 -11.30
N ILE A 181 23.46 14.14 -12.14
CA ILE A 181 22.60 13.09 -12.70
C ILE A 181 23.41 12.13 -13.57
N THR A 182 24.22 12.65 -14.50
CA THR A 182 25.03 11.80 -15.39
C THR A 182 26.16 11.06 -14.66
N GLY A 183 26.70 11.64 -13.58
CA GLY A 183 27.62 10.97 -12.67
C GLY A 183 26.98 9.80 -11.93
N ALA A 184 25.78 10.03 -11.38
CA ALA A 184 25.05 9.00 -10.64
C ALA A 184 24.73 7.77 -11.52
N PHE A 185 24.40 7.93 -12.80
CA PHE A 185 24.14 6.80 -13.71
C PHE A 185 25.37 5.96 -14.06
N ARG A 186 26.58 6.45 -13.80
CA ARG A 186 27.82 5.67 -13.95
C ARG A 186 28.26 5.03 -12.65
N ASP A 187 27.66 5.42 -11.54
CA ASP A 187 28.02 4.94 -10.23
C ASP A 187 27.55 3.48 -10.03
N PRO A 188 28.41 2.58 -9.53
CA PRO A 188 28.07 1.17 -9.31
C PRO A 188 26.94 0.96 -8.30
N ILE A 189 26.80 1.83 -7.30
CA ILE A 189 25.73 1.74 -6.29
C ILE A 189 24.39 1.98 -6.98
N THR A 190 24.30 3.07 -7.75
CA THR A 190 23.10 3.43 -8.52
C THR A 190 22.72 2.30 -9.48
N LEU A 191 23.67 1.81 -10.28
CA LEU A 191 23.43 0.74 -11.26
C LEU A 191 23.06 -0.58 -10.58
N GLY A 192 23.72 -0.93 -9.48
CA GLY A 192 23.44 -2.13 -8.70
C GLY A 192 22.04 -2.12 -8.12
N ILE A 193 21.57 -0.96 -7.63
CA ILE A 193 20.20 -0.80 -7.12
C ILE A 193 19.18 -0.89 -8.26
N ILE A 194 19.40 -0.17 -9.37
CA ILE A 194 18.48 -0.20 -10.52
C ILE A 194 18.34 -1.63 -11.06
N LEU A 195 19.45 -2.32 -11.29
CA LEU A 195 19.45 -3.69 -11.80
C LEU A 195 18.89 -4.68 -10.77
N GLY A 196 19.19 -4.50 -9.49
CA GLY A 196 18.62 -5.31 -8.42
C GLY A 196 17.10 -5.20 -8.36
N LEU A 197 16.57 -3.96 -8.35
CA LEU A 197 15.13 -3.69 -8.30
C LEU A 197 14.40 -4.15 -9.57
N VAL A 198 14.94 -3.87 -10.75
CA VAL A 198 14.24 -4.15 -12.02
C VAL A 198 14.46 -5.60 -12.46
N VAL A 199 15.70 -6.04 -12.57
CA VAL A 199 16.03 -7.37 -13.08
C VAL A 199 16.02 -8.39 -11.95
N GLY A 200 16.67 -8.07 -10.83
CA GLY A 200 16.83 -8.98 -9.71
C GLY A 200 15.50 -9.43 -9.09
N LYS A 201 14.56 -8.51 -8.84
CA LYS A 201 13.21 -8.86 -8.37
C LYS A 201 12.42 -9.63 -9.42
N THR A 202 12.43 -9.18 -10.67
CA THR A 202 11.69 -9.85 -11.76
C THR A 202 12.14 -11.30 -11.93
N VAL A 203 13.45 -11.52 -12.05
CA VAL A 203 14.04 -12.86 -12.20
C VAL A 203 13.88 -13.67 -10.92
N GLY A 204 14.09 -13.06 -9.75
CA GLY A 204 13.99 -13.75 -8.47
C GLY A 204 12.58 -14.27 -8.18
N ILE A 205 11.56 -13.44 -8.39
CA ILE A 205 10.15 -13.82 -8.12
C ILE A 205 9.65 -14.77 -9.19
N THR A 206 9.89 -14.48 -10.47
CA THR A 206 9.44 -15.36 -11.58
C THR A 206 10.13 -16.72 -11.49
N GLY A 207 11.46 -16.72 -11.27
CA GLY A 207 12.26 -17.93 -11.18
C GLY A 207 11.92 -18.76 -9.95
N SER A 208 11.72 -18.14 -8.78
CA SER A 208 11.30 -18.89 -7.58
C SER A 208 9.89 -19.45 -7.72
N THR A 209 8.94 -18.70 -8.28
CA THR A 209 7.59 -19.18 -8.58
C THR A 209 7.62 -20.37 -9.56
N TRP A 210 8.44 -20.27 -10.61
CA TRP A 210 8.63 -21.35 -11.58
C TRP A 210 9.26 -22.60 -10.97
N LEU A 211 10.32 -22.44 -10.17
CA LEU A 211 10.94 -23.57 -9.46
C LEU A 211 9.93 -24.24 -8.53
N LEU A 212 9.16 -23.45 -7.78
CA LEU A 212 8.20 -23.98 -6.81
C LEU A 212 7.08 -24.75 -7.51
N ALA A 213 6.54 -24.23 -8.61
CA ALA A 213 5.54 -24.92 -9.44
C ALA A 213 6.09 -26.17 -10.15
N ARG A 214 7.38 -26.17 -10.48
CA ARG A 214 8.03 -27.30 -11.17
C ARG A 214 8.33 -28.48 -10.24
N PHE A 215 8.70 -28.20 -8.99
CA PHE A 215 9.17 -29.19 -8.02
C PHE A 215 8.15 -29.55 -6.95
N THR A 216 7.26 -28.61 -6.62
CA THR A 216 6.11 -28.83 -5.74
C THR A 216 4.92 -28.93 -6.67
N ARG A 217 4.03 -29.93 -6.54
CA ARG A 217 2.83 -30.08 -7.39
C ARG A 217 1.81 -28.92 -7.28
N ALA A 218 2.23 -27.75 -6.83
CA ALA A 218 1.47 -26.52 -6.83
C ALA A 218 1.34 -26.03 -8.28
N SER A 219 0.11 -25.89 -8.77
CA SER A 219 -0.17 -25.18 -10.00
C SER A 219 -0.39 -23.70 -9.69
N LEU A 220 -0.07 -22.86 -10.66
CA LEU A 220 -0.59 -21.50 -10.69
C LEU A 220 -2.11 -21.58 -10.86
N ASP A 221 -2.84 -20.59 -10.35
CA ASP A 221 -4.28 -20.47 -10.58
C ASP A 221 -4.56 -20.47 -12.10
N ASP A 222 -5.61 -21.17 -12.53
CA ASP A 222 -5.93 -21.36 -13.96
C ASP A 222 -6.26 -20.01 -14.64
N ASP A 223 -6.68 -19.03 -13.85
CA ASP A 223 -6.94 -17.65 -14.28
C ASP A 223 -5.67 -16.81 -14.50
N LEU A 224 -4.48 -17.33 -14.17
CA LEU A 224 -3.22 -16.57 -14.23
C LEU A 224 -2.29 -17.09 -15.32
N ALA A 225 -1.81 -16.19 -16.18
CA ALA A 225 -0.73 -16.50 -17.11
C ALA A 225 0.64 -16.20 -16.50
N TRP A 226 1.69 -16.86 -16.99
CA TRP A 226 3.08 -16.54 -16.62
C TRP A 226 3.48 -15.09 -16.93
N THR A 227 2.84 -14.47 -17.93
CA THR A 227 3.03 -13.04 -18.24
C THR A 227 2.47 -12.13 -17.15
N ASP A 228 1.43 -12.56 -16.42
CA ASP A 228 0.89 -11.85 -15.26
C ASP A 228 1.86 -11.95 -14.09
N VAL A 229 2.44 -13.14 -13.84
CA VAL A 229 3.47 -13.34 -12.81
C VAL A 229 4.69 -12.44 -13.07
N ILE A 230 5.15 -12.35 -14.32
CA ILE A 230 6.25 -11.44 -14.71
C ILE A 230 5.86 -9.98 -14.45
N GLY A 231 4.65 -9.56 -14.85
CA GLY A 231 4.15 -8.21 -14.60
C GLY A 231 4.08 -7.88 -13.09
N MET A 232 3.63 -8.83 -12.27
CA MET A 232 3.61 -8.69 -10.81
C MET A 232 5.01 -8.68 -10.20
N ALA A 233 5.93 -9.48 -10.74
CA ALA A 233 7.33 -9.51 -10.30
C ALA A 233 8.04 -8.17 -10.58
N MET A 234 7.77 -7.54 -11.73
CA MET A 234 8.24 -6.18 -12.04
C MET A 234 7.65 -5.15 -11.09
N LEU A 235 6.34 -5.26 -10.78
CA LEU A 235 5.67 -4.36 -9.84
C LEU A 235 6.25 -4.48 -8.42
N ALA A 236 6.63 -5.69 -8.00
CA ALA A 236 7.33 -5.93 -6.73
C ALA A 236 8.76 -5.34 -6.72
N GLY A 237 9.30 -4.92 -7.88
CA GLY A 237 10.54 -4.16 -8.00
C GLY A 237 10.44 -2.70 -7.58
N ILE A 238 9.25 -2.22 -7.20
CA ILE A 238 9.08 -0.87 -6.63
C ILE A 238 9.61 -0.92 -5.20
N GLY A 239 10.82 -0.40 -4.99
CA GLY A 239 11.48 -0.43 -3.69
C GLY A 239 11.21 0.79 -2.81
N PHE A 240 10.98 1.95 -3.44
CA PHE A 240 10.74 3.28 -2.88
C PHE A 240 10.99 3.43 -1.37
N THR A 241 9.96 3.55 -0.52
CA THR A 241 10.16 3.97 0.88
C THR A 241 11.01 3.01 1.69
N VAL A 242 10.75 1.70 1.57
CA VAL A 242 11.48 0.69 2.34
C VAL A 242 12.92 0.55 1.85
N SER A 243 13.16 0.69 0.55
CA SER A 243 14.52 0.69 -0.01
C SER A 243 15.30 1.94 0.39
N LEU A 244 14.65 3.12 0.44
CA LEU A 244 15.27 4.34 0.94
C LEU A 244 15.66 4.20 2.42
N LEU A 245 14.78 3.63 3.25
CA LEU A 245 15.09 3.35 4.66
C LEU A 245 16.30 2.43 4.80
N ILE A 246 16.32 1.30 4.07
CA ILE A 246 17.44 0.35 4.12
C ILE A 246 18.73 1.00 3.60
N GLY A 247 18.65 1.78 2.53
CA GLY A 247 19.80 2.49 1.97
C GLY A 247 20.40 3.49 2.95
N GLU A 248 19.58 4.28 3.64
CA GLU A 248 20.05 5.21 4.68
C GLU A 248 20.76 4.48 5.83
N LEU A 249 20.31 3.28 6.18
CA LEU A 249 20.98 2.45 7.19
C LEU A 249 22.29 1.85 6.69
N ALA A 250 22.37 1.55 5.40
CA ALA A 250 23.51 0.89 4.81
C ALA A 250 24.71 1.80 4.58
N PHE A 251 24.46 3.04 4.16
CA PHE A 251 25.53 3.96 3.78
C PHE A 251 25.92 4.96 4.90
N GLY A 252 25.20 4.93 6.03
CA GLY A 252 25.60 5.60 7.27
C GLY A 252 25.78 7.11 7.11
N SER A 253 27.02 7.57 7.18
CA SER A 253 27.36 9.00 7.17
C SER A 253 27.94 9.49 5.83
N ASP A 254 28.06 8.64 4.80
CA ASP A 254 28.63 9.02 3.51
C ASP A 254 27.59 9.76 2.64
N PRO A 255 27.70 11.09 2.49
CA PRO A 255 26.69 11.86 1.77
C PRO A 255 26.63 11.53 0.28
N SER A 256 27.78 11.14 -0.32
CA SER A 256 27.87 10.87 -1.75
C SER A 256 27.19 9.54 -2.12
N ALA A 257 27.42 8.50 -1.32
CA ALA A 257 26.74 7.21 -1.46
C ALA A 257 25.23 7.34 -1.22
N HIS A 258 24.80 8.22 -0.32
CA HIS A 258 23.38 8.49 -0.07
C HIS A 258 22.69 9.06 -1.30
N ASP A 259 23.28 10.08 -1.94
CA ASP A 259 22.68 10.70 -3.12
C ASP A 259 22.59 9.71 -4.29
N HIS A 260 23.65 8.94 -4.54
CA HIS A 260 23.65 7.89 -5.58
C HIS A 260 22.63 6.79 -5.28
N MET A 261 22.56 6.33 -4.03
CA MET A 261 21.56 5.35 -3.59
C MET A 261 20.13 5.86 -3.82
N LYS A 262 19.82 7.10 -3.42
CA LYS A 262 18.49 7.68 -3.58
C LYS A 262 18.12 7.79 -5.06
N VAL A 263 19.04 8.25 -5.91
CA VAL A 263 18.85 8.29 -7.37
C VAL A 263 18.55 6.88 -7.92
N GLY A 264 19.33 5.87 -7.50
CA GLY A 264 19.13 4.49 -7.90
C GLY A 264 17.78 3.93 -7.50
N VAL A 265 17.34 4.14 -6.25
CA VAL A 265 16.04 3.68 -5.75
C VAL A 265 14.90 4.37 -6.48
N LEU A 266 14.96 5.70 -6.65
CA LEU A 266 13.91 6.47 -7.32
C LEU A 266 13.78 6.08 -8.79
N PHE A 267 14.90 6.07 -9.52
CA PHE A 267 14.89 5.74 -10.95
C PHE A 267 14.54 4.27 -11.17
N GLY A 268 15.11 3.36 -10.38
CA GLY A 268 14.80 1.93 -10.43
C GLY A 268 13.32 1.64 -10.17
N SER A 269 12.73 2.30 -9.16
CA SER A 269 11.31 2.15 -8.84
C SER A 269 10.40 2.69 -9.95
N VAL A 270 10.73 3.84 -10.54
CA VAL A 270 9.99 4.40 -11.68
C VAL A 270 10.10 3.47 -12.90
N LEU A 271 11.30 2.98 -13.21
CA LEU A 271 11.52 2.07 -14.32
C LEU A 271 10.75 0.75 -14.14
N ALA A 272 10.80 0.17 -12.94
CA ALA A 272 10.03 -1.03 -12.57
C ALA A 272 8.52 -0.79 -12.74
N ALA A 273 8.00 0.34 -12.23
CA ALA A 273 6.60 0.72 -12.37
C ALA A 273 6.17 0.90 -13.83
N LEU A 274 7.00 1.54 -14.67
CA LEU A 274 6.71 1.73 -16.09
C LEU A 274 6.67 0.40 -16.84
N LEU A 275 7.66 -0.47 -16.62
CA LEU A 275 7.71 -1.80 -17.24
C LEU A 275 6.52 -2.67 -16.81
N ALA A 276 6.22 -2.70 -15.51
CA ALA A 276 5.05 -3.39 -14.98
C ALA A 276 3.75 -2.84 -15.59
N THR A 277 3.64 -1.52 -15.75
CA THR A 277 2.48 -0.88 -16.37
C THR A 277 2.30 -1.30 -17.82
N VAL A 278 3.37 -1.36 -18.60
CA VAL A 278 3.30 -1.81 -20.01
C VAL A 278 2.80 -3.24 -20.10
N VAL A 279 3.37 -4.16 -19.30
CA VAL A 279 3.00 -5.59 -19.31
C VAL A 279 1.57 -5.79 -18.79
N LEU A 280 1.24 -5.27 -17.62
CA LEU A 280 -0.06 -5.46 -16.98
C LEU A 280 -1.19 -4.76 -17.74
N ARG A 281 -0.93 -3.62 -18.40
CA ARG A 281 -1.94 -2.95 -19.23
C ARG A 281 -2.21 -3.73 -20.52
N ALA A 282 -1.20 -4.37 -21.10
CA ALA A 282 -1.40 -5.28 -22.23
C ALA A 282 -2.24 -6.49 -21.81
N ARG A 283 -1.97 -7.07 -20.64
CA ARG A 283 -2.76 -8.19 -20.07
C ARG A 283 -4.18 -7.79 -19.71
N ASN A 284 -4.39 -6.61 -19.14
CA ASN A 284 -5.71 -6.08 -18.84
C ASN A 284 -6.59 -5.93 -20.10
N ARG A 285 -6.01 -5.68 -21.28
CA ARG A 285 -6.76 -5.69 -22.56
C ARG A 285 -7.20 -7.09 -22.97
N VAL A 286 -6.37 -8.10 -22.70
CA VAL A 286 -6.70 -9.50 -22.98
C VAL A 286 -7.83 -9.95 -22.07
N TYR A 287 -7.72 -9.72 -20.76
CA TYR A 287 -8.78 -10.07 -19.81
C TYR A 287 -10.08 -9.33 -20.08
N ARG A 288 -10.03 -8.06 -20.48
CA ARG A 288 -11.23 -7.34 -20.92
C ARG A 288 -11.91 -8.00 -22.12
N ARG A 289 -11.13 -8.54 -23.06
CA ARG A 289 -11.70 -9.25 -24.23
C ARG A 289 -12.31 -10.58 -23.82
N ILE A 290 -11.68 -11.31 -22.90
CA ILE A 290 -12.21 -12.56 -22.34
C ILE A 290 -13.54 -12.27 -21.63
N GLU A 291 -13.56 -11.31 -20.72
CA GLU A 291 -14.78 -10.91 -19.99
C GLU A 291 -15.90 -10.48 -20.97
N GLN A 292 -15.57 -9.74 -22.03
CA GLN A 292 -16.55 -9.40 -23.07
C GLN A 292 -17.12 -10.65 -23.76
N LEU A 293 -16.29 -11.62 -24.12
CA LEU A 293 -16.77 -12.85 -24.76
C LEU A 293 -17.61 -13.70 -23.80
N GLU A 294 -17.26 -13.72 -22.52
CA GLU A 294 -17.99 -14.44 -21.47
C GLU A 294 -19.27 -13.72 -21.02
N THR A 295 -19.51 -12.49 -21.47
CA THR A 295 -20.73 -11.71 -21.12
C THR A 295 -21.62 -11.40 -22.31
N ILE A 296 -21.12 -11.54 -23.54
CA ILE A 296 -21.94 -11.39 -24.74
C ILE A 296 -22.86 -12.62 -24.85
N ASP A 297 -24.14 -12.33 -24.71
CA ASP A 297 -25.26 -13.25 -24.97
C ASP A 297 -26.14 -12.52 -26.01
N ALA A 298 -25.88 -12.79 -27.29
CA ALA A 298 -26.54 -12.11 -28.39
C ALA A 298 -27.97 -12.62 -28.62
N ASN A 299 -28.22 -13.89 -28.29
CA ASN A 299 -29.51 -14.54 -28.46
C ASN A 299 -30.43 -14.39 -27.23
N LYS A 300 -29.89 -13.89 -26.11
CA LYS A 300 -30.55 -13.66 -24.82
C LYS A 300 -31.10 -14.92 -24.18
N ASP A 301 -30.41 -16.04 -24.34
CA ASP A 301 -30.84 -17.32 -23.76
C ASP A 301 -30.30 -17.55 -22.33
N GLY A 302 -29.52 -16.60 -21.80
CA GLY A 302 -28.94 -16.66 -20.46
C GLY A 302 -27.63 -17.47 -20.38
N VAL A 303 -27.10 -17.91 -21.53
CA VAL A 303 -25.80 -18.55 -21.69
C VAL A 303 -24.94 -17.67 -22.61
N PRO A 304 -23.71 -17.31 -22.21
CA PRO A 304 -22.85 -16.53 -23.10
C PRO A 304 -22.52 -17.30 -24.38
N ASP A 305 -22.53 -16.60 -25.52
CA ASP A 305 -22.35 -17.15 -26.87
C ASP A 305 -21.07 -18.01 -27.01
N VAL A 306 -20.04 -17.71 -26.21
CA VAL A 306 -18.75 -18.44 -26.22
C VAL A 306 -18.85 -19.87 -25.68
N PHE A 307 -19.87 -20.17 -24.88
CA PHE A 307 -20.11 -21.50 -24.30
C PHE A 307 -21.16 -22.31 -25.06
N GLU A 308 -21.74 -21.73 -26.11
CA GLU A 308 -22.63 -22.45 -27.01
C GLU A 308 -21.80 -23.39 -27.90
N ASP A 309 -22.17 -24.66 -27.91
CA ASP A 309 -21.47 -25.67 -28.69
C ASP A 309 -21.88 -25.50 -30.18
N ASP A 310 -20.96 -24.94 -30.96
CA ASP A 310 -21.10 -24.59 -32.37
C ASP A 310 -21.51 -25.78 -33.26
N GLN A 311 -22.83 -25.97 -33.43
CA GLN A 311 -23.39 -26.71 -34.57
C GLN A 311 -23.56 -25.77 -35.77
N GLY A 312 -22.46 -25.21 -36.29
CA GLY A 312 -22.34 -24.94 -37.72
C GLY A 312 -22.17 -23.50 -38.21
N ARG A 313 -21.35 -22.64 -37.58
CA ARG A 313 -20.90 -21.40 -38.24
C ARG A 313 -19.38 -21.18 -38.20
N ASP A 314 -18.87 -20.70 -39.33
CA ASP A 314 -17.45 -20.56 -39.64
C ASP A 314 -16.60 -19.91 -38.53
N ARG A 315 -15.54 -20.63 -38.16
CA ARG A 315 -14.56 -20.24 -37.15
C ARG A 315 -13.91 -18.90 -37.49
N VAL A 316 -14.01 -17.94 -36.57
CA VAL A 316 -13.00 -16.89 -36.45
C VAL A 316 -11.75 -17.54 -35.81
N PRO A 317 -10.56 -17.50 -36.45
CA PRO A 317 -9.40 -18.17 -35.91
C PRO A 317 -8.91 -17.46 -34.64
N MET A 318 -9.11 -18.08 -33.48
CA MET A 318 -8.44 -17.72 -32.23
C MET A 318 -7.42 -18.81 -31.89
N ALA A 319 -6.15 -18.43 -31.88
CA ALA A 319 -5.08 -19.23 -31.31
C ALA A 319 -5.11 -19.10 -29.78
N VAL A 320 -6.06 -19.77 -29.13
CA VAL A 320 -6.03 -20.07 -27.69
C VAL A 320 -6.71 -21.42 -27.51
N ASP A 321 -5.93 -22.44 -27.14
CA ASP A 321 -6.45 -23.78 -26.84
C ASP A 321 -7.24 -23.73 -25.53
N ILE A 322 -8.58 -23.82 -25.62
CA ILE A 322 -9.45 -24.04 -24.47
C ILE A 322 -10.06 -25.43 -24.60
N VAL A 323 -9.91 -26.22 -23.54
CA VAL A 323 -10.38 -27.60 -23.41
C VAL A 323 -11.91 -27.65 -23.45
N LYS A 324 -12.46 -28.52 -24.29
CA LYS A 324 -13.89 -28.71 -24.54
C LYS A 324 -14.51 -29.71 -23.53
N SER A 325 -15.71 -29.42 -22.99
CA SER A 325 -16.57 -30.39 -22.30
C SER A 325 -17.77 -30.79 -23.17
N PRO A 326 -18.32 -32.02 -23.08
CA PRO A 326 -19.32 -32.51 -24.01
C PRO A 326 -20.77 -32.44 -23.50
N GLY A 327 -21.69 -32.05 -24.40
CA GLY A 327 -22.98 -32.73 -24.61
C GLY A 327 -24.25 -32.05 -24.07
N GLY A 328 -25.09 -31.54 -24.98
CA GLY A 328 -26.41 -30.96 -24.71
C GLY A 328 -27.60 -31.92 -24.80
N GLU A 329 -28.70 -31.54 -24.16
CA GLU A 329 -30.06 -32.07 -24.34
C GLU A 329 -31.09 -30.92 -24.31
N ASP A 330 -32.13 -31.06 -25.15
CA ASP A 330 -33.17 -30.05 -25.43
C ASP A 330 -34.00 -29.63 -24.20
N PRO A 331 -34.46 -28.37 -24.13
CA PRO A 331 -35.16 -27.86 -22.96
C PRO A 331 -36.60 -28.37 -22.85
N THR A 332 -36.91 -29.04 -21.74
CA THR A 332 -38.28 -29.47 -21.36
C THR A 332 -39.14 -28.29 -20.88
N ILE A 333 -40.47 -28.43 -20.93
CA ILE A 333 -41.44 -27.40 -20.48
C ILE A 333 -41.20 -26.91 -19.04
N GLY A 334 -40.57 -27.74 -18.19
CA GLY A 334 -40.13 -27.34 -16.85
C GLY A 334 -39.01 -26.28 -16.85
N LYS A 335 -38.13 -26.27 -17.87
CA LYS A 335 -37.06 -25.29 -18.06
C LYS A 335 -37.64 -23.91 -18.37
N LEU A 336 -38.66 -23.82 -19.23
CA LEU A 336 -39.32 -22.56 -19.59
C LEU A 336 -39.96 -21.82 -18.40
N VAL A 337 -40.47 -22.56 -17.41
CA VAL A 337 -41.04 -21.98 -16.18
C VAL A 337 -39.93 -21.54 -15.22
N VAL A 338 -38.81 -22.27 -15.18
CA VAL A 338 -37.61 -21.87 -14.43
C VAL A 338 -36.97 -20.63 -15.06
N ASP A 339 -36.94 -20.53 -16.39
CA ASP A 339 -36.41 -19.38 -17.14
C ASP A 339 -37.25 -18.13 -16.90
N ALA A 340 -38.59 -18.23 -16.91
CA ALA A 340 -39.46 -17.11 -16.53
C ALA A 340 -39.29 -16.65 -15.07
N THR A 341 -38.94 -17.56 -14.15
CA THR A 341 -38.68 -17.23 -12.74
C THR A 341 -37.27 -16.63 -12.56
N ARG A 342 -36.33 -17.06 -13.41
CA ARG A 342 -34.96 -16.56 -13.50
C ARG A 342 -34.92 -15.15 -14.08
N ASP A 343 -35.73 -14.85 -15.09
CA ASP A 343 -35.89 -13.51 -15.69
C ASP A 343 -36.35 -12.46 -14.68
N ILE A 344 -37.23 -12.84 -13.74
CA ILE A 344 -37.65 -11.96 -12.64
C ILE A 344 -36.50 -11.72 -11.66
N SER A 345 -35.70 -12.75 -11.36
CA SER A 345 -34.50 -12.61 -10.53
C SER A 345 -33.42 -11.80 -11.23
N GLU A 346 -33.30 -11.89 -12.56
CA GLU A 346 -32.43 -11.04 -13.37
C GLU A 346 -32.89 -9.59 -13.42
N LEU A 347 -34.20 -9.34 -13.46
CA LEU A 347 -34.74 -7.98 -13.38
C LEU A 347 -34.37 -7.34 -12.04
N VAL A 348 -34.58 -8.06 -10.94
CA VAL A 348 -34.22 -7.59 -9.59
C VAL A 348 -32.71 -7.40 -9.44
N ASN A 349 -31.90 -8.33 -9.97
CA ASN A 349 -30.45 -8.18 -9.98
C ASN A 349 -30.00 -7.00 -10.86
N LYS A 350 -30.62 -6.76 -12.02
CA LYS A 350 -30.34 -5.58 -12.86
C LYS A 350 -30.67 -4.28 -12.14
N GLU A 351 -31.80 -4.22 -11.43
CA GLU A 351 -32.20 -3.05 -10.64
C GLU A 351 -31.25 -2.79 -9.46
N ILE A 352 -30.79 -3.86 -8.78
CA ILE A 352 -29.74 -3.79 -7.75
C ILE A 352 -28.39 -3.36 -8.35
N THR A 353 -28.08 -3.80 -9.57
CA THR A 353 -26.82 -3.46 -10.25
C THR A 353 -26.81 -2.00 -10.70
N LEU A 354 -27.94 -1.50 -11.21
CA LEU A 354 -28.17 -0.08 -11.50
C LEU A 354 -28.03 0.78 -10.23
N ALA A 355 -28.67 0.38 -9.13
CA ALA A 355 -28.53 1.05 -7.84
C ALA A 355 -27.08 1.04 -7.33
N LYS A 356 -26.36 -0.08 -7.50
CA LYS A 356 -24.92 -0.18 -7.19
C LYS A 356 -24.08 0.72 -8.11
N GLN A 357 -24.45 0.90 -9.37
CA GLN A 357 -23.75 1.77 -10.31
C GLN A 357 -23.97 3.25 -9.99
N GLU A 358 -25.20 3.67 -9.68
CA GLU A 358 -25.49 5.04 -9.22
C GLU A 358 -24.78 5.34 -7.89
N LEU A 359 -24.77 4.38 -6.96
CA LEU A 359 -24.03 4.49 -5.70
C LEU A 359 -22.52 4.57 -5.94
N LYS A 360 -21.96 3.74 -6.83
CA LYS A 360 -20.53 3.72 -7.16
C LYS A 360 -20.08 5.04 -7.79
N VAL A 361 -20.87 5.65 -8.66
CA VAL A 361 -20.55 6.97 -9.25
C VAL A 361 -20.54 8.05 -8.17
N SER A 362 -21.50 8.02 -7.23
CA SER A 362 -21.55 8.98 -6.10
C SER A 362 -20.36 8.80 -5.13
N VAL A 363 -19.97 7.56 -4.82
CA VAL A 363 -18.85 7.21 -3.93
C VAL A 363 -17.51 7.48 -4.59
N THR A 364 -17.37 7.25 -5.89
CA THR A 364 -16.13 7.51 -6.62
C THR A 364 -15.88 9.02 -6.72
N ASN A 365 -16.90 9.82 -7.05
CA ASN A 365 -16.75 11.28 -7.10
C ASN A 365 -16.53 11.89 -5.71
N ALA A 366 -17.20 11.37 -4.67
CA ALA A 366 -16.93 11.76 -3.29
C ALA A 366 -15.52 11.36 -2.83
N GLY A 367 -15.06 10.17 -3.20
CA GLY A 367 -13.73 9.65 -2.87
C GLY A 367 -12.60 10.43 -3.56
N VAL A 368 -12.76 10.78 -4.84
CA VAL A 368 -11.84 11.66 -5.58
C VAL A 368 -11.81 13.06 -4.95
N GLY A 369 -12.96 13.59 -4.55
CA GLY A 369 -13.05 14.88 -3.84
C GLY A 369 -12.31 14.88 -2.50
N ILE A 370 -12.55 13.87 -1.66
CA ILE A 370 -11.85 13.71 -0.37
C ILE A 370 -10.34 13.54 -0.60
N GLY A 371 -9.95 12.76 -1.60
CA GLY A 371 -8.55 12.56 -1.98
C GLY A 371 -7.86 13.87 -2.41
N LEU A 372 -8.52 14.67 -3.25
CA LEU A 372 -8.01 15.98 -3.68
C LEU A 372 -7.90 16.97 -2.51
N PHE A 373 -8.88 17.00 -1.61
CA PHE A 373 -8.81 17.85 -0.40
C PHE A 373 -7.69 17.41 0.54
N ALA A 374 -7.48 16.11 0.74
CA ALA A 374 -6.38 15.60 1.53
C ALA A 374 -5.01 15.94 0.91
N ALA A 375 -4.88 15.77 -0.41
CA ALA A 375 -3.68 16.15 -1.15
C ALA A 375 -3.42 17.67 -1.06
N ALA A 376 -4.45 18.50 -1.22
CA ALA A 376 -4.34 19.95 -1.08
C ALA A 376 -3.94 20.37 0.34
N ALA A 377 -4.53 19.74 1.37
CA ALA A 377 -4.17 19.99 2.76
C ALA A 377 -2.71 19.59 3.05
N PHE A 378 -2.27 18.44 2.55
CA PHE A 378 -0.88 18.00 2.65
C PHE A 378 0.09 18.98 1.98
N LEU A 379 -0.20 19.38 0.74
CA LEU A 379 0.59 20.38 0.00
C LEU A 379 0.63 21.73 0.74
N LEU A 380 -0.48 22.15 1.36
CA LEU A 380 -0.55 23.38 2.13
C LEU A 380 0.32 23.31 3.39
N VAL A 381 0.30 22.20 4.12
CA VAL A 381 1.21 21.96 5.25
C VAL A 381 2.66 22.06 4.79
N LEU A 382 2.99 21.44 3.66
CA LEU A 382 4.34 21.43 3.10
C LEU A 382 4.78 22.83 2.66
N ALA A 383 3.89 23.59 2.02
CA ALA A 383 4.11 24.98 1.65
C ALA A 383 4.33 25.87 2.88
N VAL A 384 3.59 25.65 3.97
CA VAL A 384 3.79 26.35 5.25
C VAL A 384 5.16 26.04 5.85
N ILE A 385 5.60 24.78 5.84
CA ILE A 385 6.95 24.40 6.32
C ILE A 385 8.03 25.09 5.49
N MET A 386 7.91 25.05 4.15
CA MET A 386 8.87 25.70 3.25
C MET A 386 8.89 27.23 3.42
N LEU A 387 7.71 27.84 3.58
CA LEU A 387 7.60 29.27 3.89
C LEU A 387 8.26 29.58 5.25
N SER A 388 8.08 28.72 6.25
CA SER A 388 8.68 28.89 7.58
C SER A 388 10.20 28.92 7.50
N VAL A 389 10.79 27.97 6.78
CA VAL A 389 12.24 27.89 6.55
C VAL A 389 12.71 29.12 5.77
N SER A 390 12.02 29.48 4.69
CA SER A 390 12.35 30.66 3.88
C SER A 390 12.36 31.95 4.70
N VAL A 391 11.33 32.18 5.52
CA VAL A 391 11.24 33.34 6.42
C VAL A 391 12.35 33.31 7.48
N ALA A 392 12.68 32.15 8.05
CA ALA A 392 13.77 32.04 9.01
C ALA A 392 15.13 32.40 8.38
N TYR A 393 15.40 31.93 7.17
CA TYR A 393 16.61 32.32 6.43
C TYR A 393 16.61 33.81 6.04
N PHE A 394 15.45 34.37 5.70
CA PHE A 394 15.32 35.80 5.41
C PHE A 394 15.61 36.66 6.65
N ILE A 395 15.09 36.27 7.81
CA ILE A 395 15.38 36.94 9.09
C ILE A 395 16.86 36.79 9.46
N HIS A 396 17.45 35.61 9.21
CA HIS A 396 18.88 35.38 9.42
C HIS A 396 19.73 36.30 8.53
N TRP A 397 19.34 36.45 7.26
CA TRP A 397 19.99 37.37 6.32
C TRP A 397 19.92 38.84 6.78
N ALA A 398 18.89 39.22 7.52
CA ALA A 398 18.79 40.53 8.16
C ALA A 398 19.73 40.73 9.38
N GLY A 399 20.59 39.75 9.70
CA GLY A 399 21.66 39.84 10.69
C GLY A 399 21.37 39.17 12.03
N LEU A 400 20.24 38.49 12.19
CA LEU A 400 19.90 37.73 13.40
C LEU A 400 20.55 36.33 13.39
N GLY A 401 20.96 35.82 14.54
CA GLY A 401 21.47 34.46 14.64
C GLY A 401 20.43 33.42 14.19
N LEU A 402 20.86 32.39 13.45
CA LEU A 402 19.97 31.41 12.82
C LEU A 402 18.96 30.80 13.81
N HIS A 403 19.40 30.47 15.03
CA HIS A 403 18.55 29.92 16.09
C HIS A 403 17.46 30.91 16.53
N TRP A 404 17.76 32.21 16.62
CA TRP A 404 16.77 33.24 16.94
C TRP A 404 15.76 33.41 15.81
N SER A 405 16.19 33.32 14.55
CA SER A 405 15.29 33.40 13.40
C SER A 405 14.24 32.28 13.40
N PHE A 406 14.65 31.03 13.65
CA PHE A 406 13.71 29.92 13.77
C PHE A 406 12.78 30.06 14.98
N LEU A 407 13.28 30.57 16.10
CA LEU A 407 12.49 30.76 17.32
C LEU A 407 11.41 31.85 17.15
N ILE A 408 11.73 32.92 16.42
CA ILE A 408 10.76 33.97 16.05
C ILE A 408 9.65 33.42 15.17
N VAL A 409 10.01 32.66 14.12
CA VAL A 409 9.04 32.04 13.21
C VAL A 409 8.15 31.05 13.97
N PHE A 410 8.73 30.24 14.86
CA PHE A 410 7.97 29.34 15.73
C PHE A 410 6.98 30.09 16.62
N GLY A 411 7.43 31.15 17.30
CA GLY A 411 6.57 31.98 18.14
C GLY A 411 5.40 32.61 17.38
N PHE A 412 5.64 33.08 16.14
CA PHE A 412 4.59 33.59 15.27
C PHE A 412 3.51 32.53 14.97
N TYR A 413 3.90 31.30 14.62
CA TYR A 413 2.93 30.23 14.35
C TYR A 413 2.16 29.80 15.59
N VAL A 414 2.78 29.78 16.78
CA VAL A 414 2.09 29.49 18.04
C VAL A 414 1.02 30.54 18.33
N LEU A 415 1.33 31.83 18.13
CA LEU A 415 0.37 32.92 18.28
C LEU A 415 -0.77 32.82 17.27
N LEU A 416 -0.47 32.52 16.01
CA LEU A 416 -1.47 32.34 14.96
C LEU A 416 -2.39 31.15 15.28
N ALA A 417 -1.84 30.03 15.74
CA ALA A 417 -2.60 28.85 16.14
C ALA A 417 -3.52 29.15 17.35
N ALA A 418 -3.01 29.87 18.35
CA ALA A 418 -3.80 30.30 19.51
C ALA A 418 -4.96 31.23 19.08
N LEU A 419 -4.71 32.18 18.17
CA LEU A 419 -5.72 33.09 17.63
C LEU A 419 -6.81 32.33 16.86
N LEU A 420 -6.42 31.42 15.96
CA LEU A 420 -7.35 30.60 15.19
C LEU A 420 -8.17 29.67 16.10
N GLY A 421 -7.54 29.05 17.09
CA GLY A 421 -8.20 28.21 18.10
C GLY A 421 -9.22 29.01 18.91
N PHE A 422 -8.86 30.22 19.33
CA PHE A 422 -9.77 31.14 20.04
C PHE A 422 -10.98 31.52 19.18
N ILE A 423 -10.76 31.92 17.92
CA ILE A 423 -11.84 32.21 16.96
C ILE A 423 -12.73 30.99 16.73
N GLY A 424 -12.13 29.80 16.64
CA GLY A 424 -12.84 28.52 16.49
C GLY A 424 -13.79 28.26 17.65
N VAL A 425 -13.31 28.38 18.89
CA VAL A 425 -14.13 28.22 20.10
C VAL A 425 -15.27 29.24 20.15
N LEU A 426 -15.01 30.50 19.77
CA LEU A 426 -16.04 31.54 19.71
C LEU A 426 -17.11 31.24 18.65
N LYS A 427 -16.75 30.68 17.50
CA LYS A 427 -17.71 30.29 16.45
C LYS A 427 -18.53 29.07 16.86
N VAL A 428 -17.90 28.04 17.44
CA VAL A 428 -18.59 26.82 17.89
C VAL A 428 -19.62 27.14 18.98
N LYS A 429 -19.30 28.03 19.92
CA LYS A 429 -20.26 28.49 20.96
C LYS A 429 -21.48 29.24 20.41
N LYS A 430 -21.42 29.77 19.18
CA LYS A 430 -22.55 30.45 18.53
C LYS A 430 -23.50 29.51 17.79
N VAL A 431 -23.11 28.26 17.55
CA VAL A 431 -23.96 27.28 16.86
C VAL A 431 -24.93 26.67 17.88
N LYS A 432 -26.14 27.21 17.97
CA LYS A 432 -27.25 26.53 18.65
C LYS A 432 -27.62 25.27 17.86
N ALA A 433 -27.77 24.14 18.55
CA ALA A 433 -28.14 22.87 17.92
C ALA A 433 -29.46 23.00 17.11
N PRO A 434 -29.61 22.29 15.99
CA PRO A 434 -30.80 22.39 15.15
C PRO A 434 -32.00 21.72 15.85
N GLU A 435 -32.77 22.51 16.60
CA GLU A 435 -33.93 22.04 17.37
C GLU A 435 -34.97 21.33 16.49
N LYS A 436 -35.13 21.75 15.23
CA LYS A 436 -36.06 21.12 14.27
C LYS A 436 -35.64 19.71 13.84
N ALA A 437 -34.34 19.45 13.67
CA ALA A 437 -33.82 18.13 13.30
C ALA A 437 -33.92 17.14 14.47
N ILE A 438 -33.74 17.64 15.70
CA ILE A 438 -33.88 16.85 16.93
C ILE A 438 -35.36 16.54 17.22
N ALA A 439 -36.27 17.46 16.90
CA ALA A 439 -37.72 17.24 17.02
C ALA A 439 -38.22 16.18 16.02
N GLN A 440 -37.83 16.27 14.74
CA GLN A 440 -38.20 15.26 13.73
C GLN A 440 -37.59 13.87 14.04
N GLY A 441 -36.36 13.81 14.55
CA GLY A 441 -35.73 12.55 14.96
C GLY A 441 -36.43 11.86 16.15
N LYS A 442 -37.21 12.59 16.96
CA LYS A 442 -38.00 12.03 18.07
C LYS A 442 -39.40 11.55 17.65
N GLU A 443 -39.91 11.97 16.50
CA GLU A 443 -41.20 11.51 15.98
C GLU A 443 -41.09 10.17 15.23
N ILE A 444 -39.96 9.90 14.58
CA ILE A 444 -39.73 8.64 13.85
C ILE A 444 -39.88 7.39 14.75
N PRO A 445 -39.34 7.34 15.99
CA PRO A 445 -39.56 6.22 16.89
C PRO A 445 -40.99 6.13 17.45
N ARG A 446 -41.73 7.26 17.53
CA ARG A 446 -43.12 7.29 18.00
C ARG A 446 -44.08 6.74 16.94
N ALA A 447 -43.85 7.06 15.67
CA ALA A 447 -44.60 6.49 14.54
C ALA A 447 -44.36 4.98 14.38
N LEU A 448 -43.14 4.50 14.67
CA LEU A 448 -42.79 3.07 14.63
C LEU A 448 -43.26 2.25 15.84
N LYS A 449 -43.59 2.91 16.97
CA LYS A 449 -44.08 2.23 18.19
C LYS A 449 -45.61 2.14 18.30
N GLY A 450 -46.36 2.59 17.28
CA GLY A 450 -47.81 2.36 17.21
C GLY A 450 -48.61 2.90 18.40
N GLN A 451 -48.17 3.97 19.05
CA GLN A 451 -48.99 4.69 20.03
C GLN A 451 -49.55 5.93 19.34
N ARG A 452 -50.84 5.85 18.97
CA ARG A 452 -51.66 7.01 18.61
C ARG A 452 -51.99 7.81 19.85
#